data_AF-A0A9E0SUX4-F1
#
_entry.id   AF-A0A9E0SUX4-F1
#
_cell.length_a   1.000
_cell.length_b   1.000
_cell.length_c   1.000
_cell.angle_alpha   90.00
_cell.angle_beta   90.00
_cell.angle_gamma   90.00
#
_symmetry.space_group_name_H-M   'P 1'
#
loop_
_entity.id
_entity.type
_entity.pdbx_description
1 polymer ?
#
loop_
_entity_poly.entity_id
_entity_poly.type
_entity_poly.pdbx_seq_one_letter_code
_entity_poly.pdbx_strand_id
1 'polypeptide(L)'
;MPPFLTIWRHSLCAVTGAIAGGFAGMSFGIAQLQQPALPLTDAIEVGILLGLVAWVFILMVEGLWLHYGSAVVWPSLITSLSSAVLTVVIANAVALPVLSVWIGILFGTVVGALLCRLCGERPGAQGVRR
;
A
#
# COMPACT_ATOMS: atom_id res chain seq x y z
N MET A 1 -0.83 -27.12 6.68
CA MET A 1 -0.58 -25.88 7.44
C MET A 1 -1.85 -25.50 8.17
N PRO A 2 -1.82 -25.20 9.47
CA PRO A 2 -3.03 -24.85 10.21
C PRO A 2 -3.67 -23.59 9.61
N PRO A 3 -4.99 -23.55 9.44
CA PRO A 3 -5.70 -22.44 8.78
C PRO A 3 -5.54 -21.09 9.50
N PHE A 4 -5.07 -21.07 10.74
CA PHE A 4 -4.86 -19.86 11.53
C PHE A 4 -3.67 -19.00 11.06
N LEU A 5 -2.62 -19.59 10.48
CA LEU A 5 -1.41 -18.85 10.07
C LEU A 5 -1.58 -18.07 8.76
N THR A 6 -2.45 -18.53 7.85
CA THR A 6 -2.76 -17.84 6.59
C THR A 6 -3.64 -16.62 6.81
N ILE A 7 -4.54 -16.68 7.79
CA ILE A 7 -5.41 -15.57 8.20
C ILE A 7 -4.59 -14.39 8.72
N TRP A 8 -3.60 -14.66 9.60
CA TRP A 8 -2.71 -13.63 10.14
C TRP A 8 -1.88 -12.94 9.06
N ARG A 9 -1.34 -13.70 8.11
CA ARG A 9 -0.50 -13.15 7.03
C ARG A 9 -1.31 -12.31 6.05
N HIS A 10 -2.53 -12.74 5.69
CA HIS A 10 -3.42 -11.92 4.87
C HIS A 10 -3.86 -10.63 5.55
N SER A 11 -4.08 -10.68 6.87
CA SER A 11 -4.42 -9.49 7.65
C SER A 11 -3.29 -8.45 7.62
N LEU A 12 -2.02 -8.86 7.80
CA LEU A 12 -0.88 -7.93 7.76
C LEU A 12 -0.68 -7.26 6.39
N CYS A 13 -0.78 -8.00 5.29
CA CYS A 13 -0.70 -7.41 3.94
C CYS A 13 -1.85 -6.44 3.65
N ALA A 14 -3.07 -6.77 4.08
CA ALA A 14 -4.22 -5.90 3.90
C ALA A 14 -4.09 -4.62 4.73
N VAL A 15 -3.58 -4.73 5.96
CA VAL A 15 -3.34 -3.60 6.86
C VAL A 15 -2.23 -2.69 6.33
N THR A 16 -1.10 -3.25 5.87
CA THR A 16 -0.01 -2.45 5.28
C THR A 16 -0.46 -1.73 4.01
N GLY A 17 -1.23 -2.40 3.14
CA GLY A 17 -1.86 -1.77 1.98
C GLY A 17 -2.86 -0.67 2.35
N ALA A 18 -3.67 -0.89 3.39
CA ALA A 18 -4.61 0.11 3.90
C ALA A 18 -3.89 1.37 4.42
N ILE A 19 -2.80 1.18 5.15
CA ILE A 19 -2.00 2.27 5.71
C ILE A 19 -1.36 3.07 4.58
N ALA A 20 -0.72 2.40 3.62
CA ALA A 20 -0.10 3.06 2.47
C ALA A 20 -1.13 3.82 1.63
N GLY A 21 -2.25 3.17 1.28
CA GLY A 21 -3.33 3.78 0.50
C GLY A 21 -4.03 4.92 1.24
N GLY A 22 -4.28 4.77 2.55
CA GLY A 22 -4.85 5.81 3.38
C GLY A 22 -3.93 7.03 3.53
N PHE A 23 -2.63 6.81 3.72
CA PHE A 23 -1.64 7.88 3.81
C PHE A 23 -1.50 8.63 2.49
N ALA A 24 -1.40 7.91 1.36
CA ALA A 24 -1.34 8.51 0.03
C ALA A 24 -2.63 9.29 -0.28
N GLY A 25 -3.80 8.71 0.00
CA GLY A 25 -5.10 9.33 -0.20
C GLY A 25 -5.30 10.60 0.64
N MET A 26 -4.90 10.58 1.92
CA MET A 26 -4.97 11.75 2.80
C MET A 26 -4.03 12.86 2.33
N SER A 27 -2.77 12.52 2.03
CA SER A 27 -1.78 13.50 1.58
C SER A 27 -2.19 14.15 0.26
N PHE A 28 -2.66 13.34 -0.69
CA PHE A 28 -3.14 13.81 -1.98
C PHE A 28 -4.44 14.60 -1.86
N GLY A 29 -5.39 14.15 -1.03
CA GLY A 29 -6.64 14.87 -0.78
C GLY A 29 -6.41 16.28 -0.21
N ILE A 30 -5.40 16.45 0.65
CA ILE A 30 -4.98 17.77 1.15
C ILE A 30 -4.39 18.62 0.01
N ALA A 31 -3.52 18.04 -0.82
CA ALA A 31 -2.96 18.75 -1.99
C ALA A 31 -4.06 19.18 -2.98
N GLN A 32 -5.09 18.35 -3.15
CA GLN A 32 -6.21 18.60 -4.04
C GLN A 32 -7.09 19.78 -3.60
N LEU A 33 -7.07 20.15 -2.31
CA LEU A 33 -7.72 21.38 -1.82
C LEU A 33 -7.06 22.65 -2.36
N GLN A 34 -5.75 22.59 -2.66
CA GLN A 34 -5.01 23.72 -3.23
C GLN A 34 -5.01 23.68 -4.76
N GLN A 35 -4.92 22.49 -5.35
CA GLN A 35 -4.91 22.27 -6.80
C GLN A 35 -5.85 21.12 -7.17
N PRO A 36 -7.10 21.40 -7.60
CA PRO A 36 -8.13 20.38 -7.75
C PRO A 36 -7.87 19.37 -8.87
N ALA A 37 -7.08 19.75 -9.87
CA ALA A 37 -6.71 18.90 -10.98
C ALA A 37 -5.22 19.03 -11.27
N LEU A 38 -4.49 17.93 -11.15
CA LEU A 38 -3.13 17.82 -11.65
C LEU A 38 -3.15 17.11 -13.01
N PRO A 39 -2.24 17.46 -13.94
CA PRO A 39 -2.04 16.67 -15.14
C PRO A 39 -1.61 15.24 -14.75
N LEU A 40 -1.97 14.27 -15.60
CA LEU A 40 -1.82 12.85 -15.27
C LEU A 40 -0.37 12.45 -14.97
N THR A 41 0.60 13.10 -15.64
CA THR A 41 2.04 12.92 -15.41
C THR A 41 2.42 13.27 -13.97
N ASP A 42 2.00 14.43 -13.50
CA ASP A 42 2.34 14.95 -12.18
C ASP A 42 1.63 14.13 -11.10
N ALA A 43 0.39 13.70 -11.35
CA ALA A 43 -0.34 12.81 -10.45
C ALA A 43 0.39 11.46 -10.27
N ILE A 44 0.94 10.89 -11.35
CA ILE A 44 1.72 9.64 -11.26
C ILE A 44 3.02 9.89 -10.49
N GLU A 45 3.73 10.99 -10.73
CA GLU A 45 4.96 11.35 -10.02
C GLU A 45 4.72 11.51 -8.51
N VAL A 46 3.66 12.24 -8.14
CA VAL A 46 3.22 12.40 -6.75
C VAL A 46 2.84 11.06 -6.13
N GLY A 47 2.14 10.19 -6.87
CA GLY A 47 1.79 8.84 -6.44
C GLY A 47 3.01 7.96 -6.17
N ILE A 48 4.05 8.04 -7.02
CA ILE A 48 5.31 7.31 -6.83
C ILE A 48 6.05 7.83 -5.58
N LEU A 49 6.17 9.15 -5.41
CA LEU A 49 6.81 9.76 -4.25
C LEU A 49 6.08 9.37 -2.95
N LEU A 50 4.75 9.48 -2.92
CA LEU A 50 3.93 9.08 -1.77
C LEU A 50 4.06 7.57 -1.48
N GLY A 51 4.08 6.74 -2.52
CA GLY A 51 4.28 5.30 -2.40
C GLY A 51 5.64 4.93 -1.81
N LEU A 52 6.70 5.63 -2.22
CA LEU A 52 8.04 5.48 -1.65
C LEU A 52 8.11 5.93 -0.18
N VAL A 53 7.50 7.06 0.17
CA VAL A 53 7.44 7.54 1.56
C VAL A 53 6.67 6.56 2.44
N ALA A 54 5.50 6.10 1.99
CA ALA A 54 4.70 5.09 2.69
C ALA A 54 5.47 3.77 2.84
N TRP A 55 6.22 3.37 1.81
CA TRP A 55 7.06 2.18 1.86
C TRP A 55 8.19 2.29 2.88
N VAL A 56 8.91 3.41 2.91
CA VAL A 56 9.97 3.66 3.91
C VAL A 56 9.37 3.61 5.30
N PHE A 57 8.17 4.16 5.50
CA PHE A 57 7.46 4.09 6.77
C PHE A 57 7.11 2.63 7.15
N ILE A 58 6.60 1.84 6.19
CA ILE A 58 6.33 0.41 6.40
C ILE A 58 7.62 -0.34 6.75
N LEU A 59 8.71 -0.12 6.02
CA LEU A 59 10.01 -0.74 6.33
C LEU A 59 10.53 -0.32 7.70
N MET A 60 10.30 0.91 8.11
CA MET A 60 10.68 1.38 9.45
C MET A 60 9.86 0.62 10.50
N VAL A 61 8.55 0.49 10.33
CA VAL A 61 7.68 -0.27 11.26
C VAL A 61 8.03 -1.76 11.26
N GLU A 62 8.08 -2.41 10.11
CA GLU A 62 8.38 -3.85 9.99
C GLU A 62 9.82 -4.18 10.38
N GLY A 63 10.77 -3.33 10.00
CA GLY A 63 12.18 -3.49 10.30
C GLY A 63 12.50 -3.31 11.79
N LEU A 64 11.91 -2.30 12.45
CA LEU A 64 12.11 -2.10 13.89
C LEU A 64 11.33 -3.10 14.74
N TRP A 65 10.09 -3.45 14.37
CA TRP A 65 9.24 -4.29 15.23
C TRP A 65 9.40 -5.78 14.97
N LEU A 66 9.41 -6.21 13.70
CA LEU A 66 9.24 -7.62 13.37
C LEU A 66 10.52 -8.31 12.89
N HIS A 67 11.63 -7.56 12.71
CA HIS A 67 12.91 -8.10 12.23
C HIS A 67 12.75 -8.95 10.95
N TYR A 68 11.74 -8.68 10.13
CA TYR A 68 11.54 -9.37 8.88
C TYR A 68 12.64 -8.93 7.90
N GLY A 69 13.49 -9.87 7.49
CA GLY A 69 14.63 -9.60 6.61
C GLY A 69 14.24 -9.16 5.19
N SER A 70 15.25 -9.10 4.32
CA SER A 70 15.17 -8.63 2.92
C SER A 70 14.09 -9.30 2.04
N ALA A 71 13.52 -10.43 2.46
CA ALA A 71 12.48 -11.16 1.74
C ALA A 71 11.13 -10.41 1.65
N VAL A 72 10.84 -9.49 2.57
CA VAL A 72 9.56 -8.74 2.60
C VAL A 72 9.67 -7.38 1.88
N VAL A 73 10.89 -6.92 1.64
CA VAL A 73 11.21 -5.60 1.06
C VAL A 73 10.65 -5.45 -0.36
N TRP A 74 10.79 -6.48 -1.20
CA TRP A 74 10.32 -6.44 -2.59
C TRP A 74 8.80 -6.47 -2.74
N PRO A 75 8.06 -7.41 -2.11
CA PRO A 75 6.62 -7.42 -2.22
C PRO A 75 5.97 -6.18 -1.58
N SER A 76 6.51 -5.66 -0.47
CA SER A 76 6.01 -4.45 0.17
C SER A 76 6.20 -3.19 -0.68
N LEU A 77 7.30 -3.12 -1.45
CA LEU A 77 7.55 -2.01 -2.38
C LEU A 77 6.50 -1.99 -3.50
N ILE A 78 6.22 -3.15 -4.08
CA ILE A 78 5.27 -3.23 -5.20
C ILE A 78 3.85 -2.93 -4.72
N THR A 79 3.45 -3.43 -3.54
CA THR A 79 2.12 -3.12 -2.96
C THR A 79 1.97 -1.64 -2.63
N SER A 80 2.96 -1.02 -1.99
CA SER A 80 2.88 0.40 -1.62
C SER A 80 2.87 1.31 -2.84
N LEU A 81 3.74 1.05 -3.84
CA LEU A 81 3.76 1.85 -5.07
C LEU A 81 2.46 1.71 -5.86
N SER A 82 2.03 0.46 -6.11
CA SER A 82 0.82 0.23 -6.90
C SER A 82 -0.42 0.81 -6.22
N SER A 83 -0.56 0.62 -4.89
CA SER A 83 -1.69 1.20 -4.14
C SER A 83 -1.67 2.72 -4.13
N ALA A 84 -0.52 3.37 -3.92
CA ALA A 84 -0.42 4.82 -3.92
C ALA A 84 -0.71 5.42 -5.30
N VAL A 85 -0.12 4.87 -6.37
CA VAL A 85 -0.37 5.34 -7.74
C VAL A 85 -1.84 5.15 -8.12
N LEU A 86 -2.44 3.99 -7.85
CA LEU A 86 -3.87 3.78 -8.12
C LEU A 86 -4.72 4.78 -7.35
N THR A 87 -4.43 4.98 -6.06
CA THR A 87 -5.19 5.88 -5.20
C THR A 87 -5.15 7.31 -5.74
N VAL A 88 -3.97 7.79 -6.10
CA VAL A 88 -3.78 9.16 -6.62
C VAL A 88 -4.45 9.33 -7.98
N VAL A 89 -4.29 8.37 -8.90
CA VAL A 89 -4.93 8.43 -10.23
C VAL A 89 -6.46 8.42 -10.11
N ILE A 90 -7.02 7.57 -9.27
CA ILE A 90 -8.47 7.49 -9.04
C ILE A 90 -8.96 8.76 -8.33
N ALA A 91 -8.25 9.25 -7.31
CA ALA A 91 -8.61 10.48 -6.61
C ALA A 91 -8.58 11.71 -7.53
N ASN A 92 -7.59 11.77 -8.44
CA ASN A 92 -7.50 12.81 -9.46
C ASN A 92 -8.66 12.74 -10.46
N ALA A 93 -9.07 11.53 -10.87
CA ALA A 93 -10.20 11.34 -11.78
C ALA A 93 -11.56 11.68 -11.15
N VAL A 94 -11.74 11.42 -9.85
CA VAL A 94 -13.01 11.66 -9.14
C VAL A 94 -13.16 13.11 -8.68
N ALA A 95 -12.05 13.83 -8.45
CA ALA A 95 -12.02 15.24 -8.02
C ALA A 95 -12.81 15.54 -6.73
N LEU A 96 -13.02 14.55 -5.86
CA LEU A 96 -13.69 14.70 -4.57
C LEU A 96 -12.68 14.46 -3.42
N PRO A 97 -12.13 15.53 -2.81
CA PRO A 97 -11.05 15.40 -1.83
C PRO A 97 -11.49 14.63 -0.58
N VAL A 98 -12.75 14.74 -0.16
CA VAL A 98 -13.28 14.01 1.00
C VAL A 98 -13.38 12.50 0.75
N LEU A 99 -13.64 12.10 -0.51
CA LEU A 99 -13.71 10.68 -0.88
C LEU A 99 -12.33 10.04 -1.06
N SER A 100 -11.30 10.84 -1.32
CA SER A 100 -9.94 10.35 -1.62
C SER A 100 -9.38 9.44 -0.53
N VAL A 101 -9.63 9.75 0.75
CA VAL A 101 -9.18 8.94 1.89
C VAL A 101 -9.87 7.59 1.92
N TRP A 102 -11.20 7.57 1.73
CA TRP A 102 -11.99 6.34 1.72
C TRP A 102 -11.64 5.46 0.52
N ILE A 103 -11.46 6.06 -0.65
CA ILE A 103 -10.99 5.38 -1.86
C ILE A 103 -9.61 4.79 -1.60
N GLY A 104 -8.68 5.55 -1.02
CA GLY A 104 -7.34 5.09 -0.71
C GLY A 104 -7.30 3.90 0.25
N ILE A 105 -8.11 3.93 1.31
CA ILE A 105 -8.23 2.80 2.25
C ILE A 105 -8.83 1.57 1.56
N LEU A 106 -9.89 1.75 0.77
CA LEU A 106 -10.61 0.65 0.13
C LEU A 106 -9.79 0.00 -0.99
N PHE A 107 -9.14 0.79 -1.84
CA PHE A 107 -8.23 0.27 -2.86
C PHE A 107 -6.93 -0.26 -2.25
N GLY A 108 -6.38 0.40 -1.24
CA GLY A 108 -5.18 -0.07 -0.53
C GLY A 108 -5.38 -1.44 0.11
N THR A 109 -6.52 -1.66 0.78
CA THR A 109 -6.88 -2.98 1.35
C THR A 109 -7.07 -4.04 0.26
N VAL A 110 -7.78 -3.73 -0.83
CA VAL A 110 -8.03 -4.68 -1.93
C VAL A 110 -6.74 -5.05 -2.64
N VAL A 111 -5.90 -4.08 -2.99
CA VAL A 111 -4.59 -4.30 -3.64
C VAL A 111 -3.68 -5.09 -2.70
N GLY A 112 -3.59 -4.70 -1.42
CA GLY A 112 -2.82 -5.43 -0.42
C GLY A 112 -3.25 -6.89 -0.27
N ALA A 113 -4.56 -7.15 -0.22
CA ALA A 113 -5.10 -8.50 -0.14
C ALA A 113 -4.83 -9.32 -1.42
N LEU A 114 -4.97 -8.71 -2.60
CA LEU A 114 -4.73 -9.36 -3.90
C LEU A 114 -3.27 -9.79 -4.06
N LEU A 115 -2.33 -8.88 -3.76
CA LEU A 115 -0.90 -9.16 -3.81
C LEU A 115 -0.49 -10.19 -2.76
N CYS A 116 -1.13 -10.21 -1.59
CA CYS A 116 -0.87 -11.23 -0.58
C CYS A 116 -1.35 -12.62 -1.02
N ARG A 117 -2.44 -12.72 -1.79
CA ARG A 117 -2.87 -13.98 -2.43
C ARG A 117 -1.86 -14.46 -3.47
N LEU A 118 -1.46 -13.57 -4.37
CA LEU A 118 -0.44 -13.85 -5.40
C LEU A 118 0.92 -14.25 -4.81
N CYS A 119 1.32 -13.64 -3.69
CA CYS A 119 2.54 -14.02 -2.96
C CYS A 119 2.35 -15.24 -2.05
N GLY A 120 1.11 -15.61 -1.72
CA GLY A 120 0.76 -16.82 -0.98
C GLY A 120 0.97 -18.09 -1.81
N GLU A 121 0.86 -17.96 -3.13
CA GLU A 121 1.07 -19.04 -4.10
C GLU A 121 2.54 -19.28 -4.43
N ARG A 122 3.49 -18.45 -3.96
CA ARG A 122 4.92 -18.72 -4.10
C ARG A 122 5.44 -19.62 -2.97
N PRO A 123 5.83 -20.89 -3.23
CA PRO A 123 6.24 -21.86 -2.22
C PRO A 123 7.70 -21.66 -1.73
N GLY A 124 8.18 -20.41 -1.65
CA GLY A 124 9.57 -20.08 -1.30
C GLY A 124 9.80 -19.55 0.12
N ALA A 125 8.74 -19.20 0.86
CA ALA A 125 8.84 -18.59 2.20
C ALA A 125 8.54 -19.56 3.36
N GLN A 126 8.82 -20.86 3.18
CA GLN A 126 8.79 -21.87 4.27
C GLN A 126 10.09 -21.90 5.12
N GLY A 127 10.96 -20.90 4.97
CA GLY A 127 12.27 -20.85 5.59
C GLY A 127 12.36 -20.03 6.88
N VAL A 128 11.39 -20.11 7.80
CA VAL A 128 11.64 -19.73 9.20
C VAL A 128 11.04 -20.80 10.10
N ARG A 129 11.78 -21.91 10.21
CA ARG A 129 11.72 -22.77 11.40
C ARG A 129 12.26 -21.94 12.58
N ARG A 130 11.44 -21.75 13.60
CA ARG A 130 11.85 -22.07 14.97
C ARG A 130 10.70 -22.80 15.64
#